data_AF-A0A820JVK1-F1
#
_entry.id   AF-A0A820JVK1-F1
#
_cell.length_a   1.000
_cell.length_b   1.000
_cell.length_c   1.000
_cell.angle_alpha   90.00
_cell.angle_beta   90.00
_cell.angle_gamma   90.00
#
_symmetry.space_group_name_H-M   'P 1'
#
loop_
_entity.id
_entity.type
_entity.pdbx_description
1 polymer ?
#
loop_
_entity_poly.entity_id
_entity_poly.type
_entity_poly.pdbx_seq_one_letter_code
_entity_poly.pdbx_strand_id
1 'polypeptide(L)'
;GDFNNNTKLDLAVTDAQSNAISVLLADGHRTFQQETTYSTGTRPTSIIVNDFNNDSKLDLVVANGGDNSIGIFLGNGNGTFGNEITYAAGTSPLSVRTADFNNDSKLDLVVTNDEENAISMLFGNGNGTFQNQIKYILGSHAYGSTVADLNNDRKPDLVVGNFFDGTISVLLGKGDGSFENQTTYTVGALPLIIVSADLNDDSKLDLIVSNSDDNTISILHGNGDGAFQNEITHTVGSHPYGIAVADFNNDGKLDLAVVNARDNTITVMLNDEDETFQNQITYMAGSGPSNIVAADIDNDAKPDLVVV
;
A
#
# COMPACT_ATOMS: atom_id res chain seq x y z
N GLY A 1 -13.42 -4.27 -3.81
CA GLY A 1 -13.70 -5.65 -3.34
C GLY A 1 -15.14 -6.00 -3.65
N ASP A 2 -15.64 -7.19 -3.35
CA ASP A 2 -17.06 -7.53 -3.54
C ASP A 2 -17.87 -7.12 -2.28
N PHE A 3 -18.53 -5.96 -2.31
CA PHE A 3 -19.21 -5.40 -1.14
C PHE A 3 -20.63 -5.96 -0.95
N ASN A 4 -21.15 -6.68 -1.95
CA ASN A 4 -22.54 -7.18 -1.97
C ASN A 4 -22.65 -8.70 -2.20
N ASN A 5 -21.51 -9.42 -2.17
CA ASN A 5 -21.39 -10.86 -2.31
C ASN A 5 -21.97 -11.42 -3.62
N ASN A 6 -21.84 -10.67 -4.73
CA ASN A 6 -22.32 -11.09 -6.05
C ASN A 6 -21.20 -11.64 -6.96
N THR A 7 -20.01 -11.87 -6.40
CA THR A 7 -18.77 -12.32 -7.04
C THR A 7 -18.17 -11.35 -8.06
N LYS A 8 -18.57 -10.08 -8.06
CA LYS A 8 -18.01 -9.03 -8.93
C LYS A 8 -17.26 -8.03 -8.07
N LEU A 9 -16.16 -7.51 -8.60
CA LEU A 9 -15.38 -6.50 -7.89
C LEU A 9 -16.06 -5.14 -8.01
N ASP A 10 -16.45 -4.59 -6.88
CA ASP A 10 -16.92 -3.22 -6.69
C ASP A 10 -15.74 -2.29 -6.35
N LEU A 11 -15.98 -0.98 -6.48
CA LEU A 11 -14.99 0.07 -6.28
C LEU A 11 -15.36 0.96 -5.07
N ALA A 12 -14.37 1.30 -4.26
CA ALA A 12 -14.47 2.32 -3.22
C ALA A 12 -13.33 3.32 -3.38
N VAL A 13 -13.64 4.61 -3.42
CA VAL A 13 -12.68 5.70 -3.65
C VAL A 13 -12.90 6.80 -2.63
N THR A 14 -11.82 7.31 -2.06
CA THR A 14 -11.85 8.52 -1.22
C THR A 14 -11.70 9.78 -2.08
N ASP A 15 -12.54 10.78 -1.82
CA ASP A 15 -12.45 12.11 -2.42
C ASP A 15 -12.10 13.15 -1.34
N ALA A 16 -10.88 13.68 -1.46
CA ALA A 16 -10.34 14.67 -0.54
C ALA A 16 -11.04 16.04 -0.61
N GLN A 17 -11.65 16.40 -1.75
CA GLN A 17 -12.36 17.68 -1.93
C GLN A 17 -13.75 17.64 -1.31
N SER A 18 -14.47 16.53 -1.47
CA SER A 18 -15.81 16.37 -0.91
C SER A 18 -15.83 15.77 0.50
N ASN A 19 -14.68 15.33 1.04
CA ASN A 19 -14.57 14.62 2.33
C ASN A 19 -15.51 13.40 2.37
N ALA A 20 -15.46 12.59 1.31
CA ALA A 20 -16.38 11.47 1.14
C ALA A 20 -15.70 10.22 0.59
N ILE A 21 -16.38 9.09 0.73
CA ILE A 21 -16.09 7.84 0.05
C ILE A 21 -17.18 7.62 -0.99
N SER A 22 -16.83 7.46 -2.27
CA SER A 22 -17.72 7.00 -3.31
C SER A 22 -17.63 5.48 -3.45
N VAL A 23 -18.76 4.80 -3.35
CA VAL A 23 -18.89 3.36 -3.56
C VAL A 23 -19.66 3.11 -4.85
N LEU A 24 -19.06 2.33 -5.75
CA LEU A 24 -19.61 2.00 -7.06
C LEU A 24 -19.72 0.49 -7.20
N LEU A 25 -20.95 -0.02 -7.27
CA LEU A 25 -21.21 -1.46 -7.39
C LEU A 25 -21.18 -1.90 -8.86
N ALA A 26 -20.46 -2.97 -9.16
CA ALA A 26 -20.36 -3.50 -10.51
C ALA A 26 -21.68 -4.15 -10.96
N ASP A 27 -22.17 -3.79 -12.15
CA ASP A 27 -23.40 -4.36 -12.71
C ASP A 27 -23.17 -5.69 -13.47
N GLY A 28 -21.91 -6.03 -13.77
CA GLY A 28 -21.52 -7.23 -14.51
C GLY A 28 -21.41 -7.06 -16.02
N HIS A 29 -21.51 -5.83 -16.52
CA HIS A 29 -21.32 -5.49 -17.93
C HIS A 29 -20.08 -4.60 -18.14
N ARG A 30 -19.08 -4.74 -17.26
CA ARG A 30 -17.91 -3.85 -17.18
C ARG A 30 -18.29 -2.39 -16.94
N THR A 31 -19.42 -2.16 -16.29
CA THR A 31 -19.93 -0.85 -15.88
C THR A 31 -20.33 -0.87 -14.41
N PHE A 32 -20.53 0.33 -13.84
CA PHE A 32 -20.90 0.51 -12.44
C PHE A 32 -22.31 1.11 -12.34
N GLN A 33 -23.02 0.74 -11.27
CA GLN A 33 -24.25 1.40 -10.85
C GLN A 33 -23.98 2.84 -10.40
N GLN A 34 -25.06 3.60 -10.18
CA GLN A 34 -24.94 4.95 -9.62
C GLN A 34 -24.18 4.90 -8.29
N GLU A 35 -23.22 5.81 -8.12
CA GLU A 35 -22.41 5.88 -6.91
C GLU A 35 -23.27 6.16 -5.66
N THR A 36 -22.88 5.56 -4.55
CA THR A 36 -23.37 5.89 -3.21
C THR A 36 -22.25 6.54 -2.44
N THR A 37 -22.50 7.72 -1.85
CA THR A 37 -21.49 8.48 -1.13
C THR A 37 -21.66 8.38 0.38
N TYR A 38 -20.57 8.18 1.10
CA TYR A 38 -20.50 8.21 2.56
C TYR A 38 -19.60 9.36 3.01
N SER A 39 -20.08 10.23 3.89
CA SER A 39 -19.23 11.26 4.49
C SER A 39 -18.20 10.61 5.42
N THR A 40 -16.96 11.10 5.38
CA THR A 40 -15.86 10.72 6.29
C THR A 40 -15.24 12.00 6.86
N GLY A 41 -14.21 11.87 7.68
CA GLY A 41 -13.38 13.00 8.11
C GLY A 41 -12.75 13.81 6.97
N THR A 42 -12.06 14.89 7.32
CA THR A 42 -11.53 15.84 6.35
C THR A 42 -10.25 15.37 5.67
N ARG A 43 -10.11 15.69 4.38
CA ARG A 43 -8.98 15.30 3.50
C ARG A 43 -8.66 13.79 3.65
N PRO A 44 -9.59 12.89 3.28
CA PRO A 44 -9.27 11.46 3.25
C PRO A 44 -8.14 11.17 2.25
N THR A 45 -7.15 10.39 2.69
CA THR A 45 -5.88 10.16 1.97
C THR A 45 -5.68 8.70 1.55
N SER A 46 -6.25 7.76 2.30
CA SER A 46 -6.11 6.32 2.05
C SER A 46 -7.38 5.59 2.45
N ILE A 47 -7.69 4.50 1.74
CA ILE A 47 -8.77 3.57 2.07
C ILE A 47 -8.25 2.13 1.95
N ILE A 48 -8.57 1.29 2.94
CA ILE A 48 -8.36 -0.15 2.87
C ILE A 48 -9.68 -0.88 3.10
N VAL A 49 -9.75 -2.09 2.56
CA VAL A 49 -10.93 -2.95 2.56
C VAL A 49 -10.56 -4.29 3.18
N ASN A 50 -11.26 -4.71 4.22
CA ASN A 50 -11.13 -6.05 4.81
C ASN A 50 -12.34 -6.38 5.70
N ASP A 51 -12.46 -7.62 6.16
CA ASP A 51 -13.45 -8.01 7.18
C ASP A 51 -12.84 -7.79 8.58
N PHE A 52 -13.06 -6.61 9.18
CA PHE A 52 -12.44 -6.24 10.46
C PHE A 52 -13.23 -6.76 11.68
N ASN A 53 -14.39 -7.37 11.47
CA ASN A 53 -15.25 -7.91 12.52
C ASN A 53 -15.54 -9.42 12.38
N ASN A 54 -14.94 -10.08 11.39
CA ASN A 54 -15.08 -11.50 11.06
C ASN A 54 -16.53 -11.93 10.77
N ASP A 55 -17.35 -11.05 10.19
CA ASP A 55 -18.75 -11.34 9.84
C ASP A 55 -18.96 -11.73 8.36
N SER A 56 -17.85 -11.92 7.63
CA SER A 56 -17.78 -12.25 6.20
C SER A 56 -18.34 -11.15 5.29
N LYS A 57 -18.31 -9.89 5.74
CA LYS A 57 -18.63 -8.73 4.92
C LYS A 57 -17.43 -7.79 4.94
N LEU A 58 -17.16 -7.21 3.78
CA LEU A 58 -16.07 -6.25 3.66
C LEU A 58 -16.47 -4.93 4.32
N ASP A 59 -15.62 -4.47 5.23
CA ASP A 59 -15.66 -3.17 5.88
C ASP A 59 -14.63 -2.23 5.22
N LEU A 60 -14.70 -0.93 5.54
CA LEU A 60 -13.74 0.08 5.08
C LEU A 60 -13.03 0.72 6.26
N VAL A 61 -11.74 1.03 6.07
CA VAL A 61 -10.96 1.89 6.96
C VAL A 61 -10.36 3.01 6.14
N VAL A 62 -10.54 4.24 6.59
CA VAL A 62 -10.09 5.46 5.90
C VAL A 62 -9.16 6.26 6.79
N ALA A 63 -8.03 6.72 6.26
CA ALA A 63 -7.22 7.75 6.91
C ALA A 63 -7.75 9.13 6.52
N ASN A 64 -8.04 9.98 7.51
CA ASN A 64 -8.52 11.34 7.34
C ASN A 64 -7.40 12.31 7.74
N GLY A 65 -6.59 12.70 6.75
CA GLY A 65 -5.38 13.51 6.95
C GLY A 65 -5.66 14.87 7.58
N GLY A 66 -6.79 15.50 7.26
CA GLY A 66 -7.14 16.82 7.79
C GLY A 66 -7.63 16.80 9.24
N ASP A 67 -8.15 15.66 9.70
CA ASP A 67 -8.71 15.50 11.05
C ASP A 67 -7.77 14.77 12.02
N ASN A 68 -6.61 14.29 11.54
CA ASN A 68 -5.68 13.46 12.31
C ASN A 68 -6.38 12.21 12.88
N SER A 69 -7.21 11.56 12.05
CA SER A 69 -8.04 10.44 12.47
C SER A 69 -8.06 9.31 11.44
N ILE A 70 -8.52 8.14 11.88
CA ILE A 70 -9.02 7.10 10.99
C ILE A 70 -10.53 6.91 11.20
N GLY A 71 -11.26 6.66 10.12
CA GLY A 71 -12.68 6.32 10.10
C GLY A 71 -12.89 4.86 9.74
N ILE A 72 -13.75 4.16 10.48
CA ILE A 72 -14.13 2.76 10.24
C ILE A 72 -15.60 2.70 9.82
N PHE A 73 -15.89 2.00 8.73
CA PHE A 73 -17.25 1.81 8.21
C PHE A 73 -17.53 0.31 8.09
N LEU A 74 -18.42 -0.21 8.94
CA LEU A 74 -18.78 -1.63 8.89
C LEU A 74 -19.72 -1.93 7.71
N GLY A 75 -19.42 -2.96 6.94
CA GLY A 75 -20.18 -3.41 5.79
C GLY A 75 -21.47 -4.12 6.19
N ASN A 76 -22.56 -3.79 5.51
CA ASN A 76 -23.83 -4.50 5.67
C ASN A 76 -23.95 -5.72 4.73
N GLY A 77 -22.96 -5.95 3.85
CA GLY A 77 -22.88 -7.12 2.96
C GLY A 77 -23.84 -7.06 1.76
N ASN A 78 -24.44 -5.90 1.53
CA ASN A 78 -25.34 -5.60 0.43
C ASN A 78 -24.88 -4.39 -0.38
N GLY A 79 -23.58 -4.04 -0.29
CA GLY A 79 -22.99 -2.86 -0.91
C GLY A 79 -23.17 -1.56 -0.13
N THR A 80 -23.79 -1.62 1.06
CA THR A 80 -23.94 -0.44 1.94
C THR A 80 -23.11 -0.55 3.21
N PHE A 81 -22.80 0.60 3.81
CA PHE A 81 -21.99 0.69 5.03
C PHE A 81 -22.73 1.40 6.17
N GLY A 82 -22.35 1.07 7.40
CA GLY A 82 -22.81 1.73 8.62
C GLY A 82 -22.23 3.14 8.79
N ASN A 83 -22.52 3.76 9.94
CA ASN A 83 -21.96 5.06 10.29
C ASN A 83 -20.46 4.94 10.60
N GLU A 84 -19.71 6.02 10.33
CA GLU A 84 -18.30 6.13 10.68
C GLU A 84 -18.07 5.98 12.19
N ILE A 85 -17.11 5.14 12.55
CA ILE A 85 -16.52 5.08 13.89
C ILE A 85 -15.11 5.65 13.79
N THR A 86 -14.84 6.74 14.52
CA THR A 86 -13.58 7.48 14.40
C THR A 86 -12.61 7.15 15.54
N TYR A 87 -11.34 6.97 15.19
CA TYR A 87 -10.22 6.84 16.14
C TYR A 87 -9.16 7.91 15.86
N ALA A 88 -8.48 8.38 16.91
CA ALA A 88 -7.37 9.30 16.75
C ALA A 88 -6.15 8.60 16.13
N ALA A 89 -5.50 9.27 15.18
CA ALA A 89 -4.22 8.89 14.60
C ALA A 89 -3.14 9.93 14.96
N GLY A 90 -1.97 9.84 14.33
CA GLY A 90 -0.95 10.88 14.39
C GLY A 90 -1.29 12.07 13.48
N THR A 91 -0.34 12.99 13.30
CA THR A 91 -0.57 14.20 12.50
C THR A 91 -0.51 13.92 10.99
N SER A 92 -1.56 14.33 10.27
CA SER A 92 -1.73 14.11 8.82
C SER A 92 -1.55 12.64 8.41
N PRO A 93 -2.41 11.72 8.89
CA PRO A 93 -2.34 10.31 8.52
C PRO A 93 -2.47 10.17 7.00
N LEU A 94 -1.56 9.41 6.41
CA LEU A 94 -1.39 9.34 4.97
C LEU A 94 -1.77 7.98 4.40
N SER A 95 -1.30 6.89 5.02
CA SER A 95 -1.50 5.52 4.55
C SER A 95 -1.90 4.61 5.70
N VAL A 96 -2.77 3.64 5.41
CA VAL A 96 -3.17 2.58 6.34
C VAL A 96 -2.75 1.23 5.77
N ARG A 97 -2.23 0.35 6.62
CA ARG A 97 -2.02 -1.08 6.35
C ARG A 97 -2.63 -1.90 7.48
N THR A 98 -2.92 -3.16 7.19
CA THR A 98 -3.49 -4.08 8.18
C THR A 98 -2.77 -5.42 8.17
N ALA A 99 -2.60 -6.00 9.36
CA ALA A 99 -2.12 -7.35 9.62
C ALA A 99 -2.45 -7.72 11.07
N ASP A 100 -2.25 -8.98 11.47
CA ASP A 100 -2.30 -9.41 12.87
C ASP A 100 -0.91 -9.23 13.50
N PHE A 101 -0.64 -8.05 14.07
CA PHE A 101 0.69 -7.70 14.58
C PHE A 101 0.98 -8.31 15.96
N ASN A 102 -0.07 -8.72 16.69
CA ASN A 102 0.02 -9.28 18.04
C ASN A 102 -0.37 -10.76 18.15
N ASN A 103 -0.59 -11.42 17.01
CA ASN A 103 -0.91 -12.83 16.87
C ASN A 103 -2.16 -13.25 17.68
N ASP A 104 -3.17 -12.37 17.74
CA ASP A 104 -4.45 -12.63 18.41
C ASP A 104 -5.59 -13.01 17.44
N SER A 105 -5.25 -13.21 16.16
CA SER A 105 -6.13 -13.55 15.05
C SER A 105 -7.15 -12.46 14.71
N LYS A 106 -6.85 -11.21 15.03
CA LYS A 106 -7.65 -10.04 14.64
C LYS A 106 -6.79 -9.09 13.83
N LEU A 107 -7.44 -8.43 12.89
CA LEU A 107 -6.78 -7.42 12.09
C LEU A 107 -6.52 -6.17 12.92
N ASP A 108 -5.24 -5.82 13.00
CA ASP A 108 -4.75 -4.57 13.55
C ASP A 108 -4.46 -3.58 12.42
N LEU A 109 -4.25 -2.31 12.79
CA LEU A 109 -3.93 -1.25 11.84
C LEU A 109 -2.57 -0.64 12.15
N VAL A 110 -1.84 -0.32 11.10
CA VAL A 110 -0.72 0.61 11.16
C VAL A 110 -0.96 1.77 10.21
N VAL A 111 -0.78 2.98 10.73
CA VAL A 111 -1.04 4.24 10.03
C VAL A 111 0.26 5.04 9.98
N THR A 112 0.67 5.45 8.79
CA THR A 112 1.77 6.41 8.63
C THR A 112 1.24 7.82 8.74
N ASN A 113 2.01 8.69 9.40
CA ASN A 113 1.63 10.06 9.69
C ASN A 113 2.68 10.97 9.05
N ASP A 114 2.31 11.67 7.98
CA ASP A 114 3.26 12.43 7.17
C ASP A 114 3.91 13.55 7.98
N GLU A 115 3.13 14.35 8.71
CA GLU A 115 3.63 15.48 9.49
C GLU A 115 4.08 15.08 10.91
N GLU A 116 4.35 13.79 11.13
CA GLU A 116 4.88 13.26 12.39
C GLU A 116 5.99 12.24 12.13
N ASN A 117 7.05 12.26 12.93
CA ASN A 117 8.13 11.26 12.81
C ASN A 117 7.74 9.93 13.47
N ALA A 118 6.52 9.46 13.22
CA ALA A 118 5.95 8.30 13.89
C ALA A 118 4.85 7.61 13.06
N ILE A 119 4.71 6.31 13.28
CA ILE A 119 3.50 5.56 12.91
C ILE A 119 2.58 5.40 14.11
N SER A 120 1.29 5.26 13.84
CA SER A 120 0.26 4.91 14.81
C SER A 120 -0.16 3.46 14.61
N MET A 121 -0.06 2.64 15.66
CA MET A 121 -0.54 1.27 15.69
C MET A 121 -1.83 1.18 16.50
N LEU A 122 -2.87 0.58 15.95
CA LEU A 122 -4.16 0.39 16.61
C LEU A 122 -4.54 -1.09 16.58
N PHE A 123 -4.62 -1.72 17.76
CA PHE A 123 -4.98 -3.13 17.85
C PHE A 123 -6.47 -3.36 17.70
N GLY A 124 -6.85 -4.36 16.91
CA GLY A 124 -8.23 -4.75 16.66
C GLY A 124 -8.84 -5.49 17.85
N ASN A 125 -10.09 -5.19 18.17
CA ASN A 125 -10.87 -5.98 19.13
C ASN A 125 -11.63 -7.14 18.45
N GLY A 126 -11.56 -7.24 17.12
CA GLY A 126 -12.15 -8.35 16.34
C GLY A 126 -13.66 -8.25 16.14
N ASN A 127 -14.23 -7.09 16.47
CA ASN A 127 -15.64 -6.77 16.30
C ASN A 127 -15.83 -5.45 15.51
N GLY A 128 -14.82 -5.06 14.72
CA GLY A 128 -14.81 -3.81 13.98
C GLY A 128 -14.46 -2.56 14.81
N THR A 129 -14.09 -2.74 16.08
CA THR A 129 -13.56 -1.66 16.94
C THR A 129 -12.08 -1.86 17.21
N PHE A 130 -11.39 -0.76 17.52
CA PHE A 130 -9.95 -0.72 17.78
C PHE A 130 -9.64 -0.16 19.17
N GLN A 131 -8.45 -0.48 19.66
CA GLN A 131 -7.86 0.14 20.85
C GLN A 131 -7.29 1.52 20.50
N ASN A 132 -6.93 2.28 21.54
CA ASN A 132 -6.24 3.55 21.34
C ASN A 132 -4.87 3.34 20.67
N GLN A 133 -4.46 4.32 19.86
CA GLN A 133 -3.18 4.25 19.17
C GLN A 133 -1.98 4.15 20.13
N ILE A 134 -1.00 3.35 19.71
CA ILE A 134 0.36 3.33 20.22
C ILE A 134 1.25 3.96 19.17
N LYS A 135 2.08 4.93 19.57
CA LYS A 135 3.00 5.62 18.67
C LYS A 135 4.37 4.94 18.68
N TYR A 136 4.91 4.69 17.50
CA TYR A 136 6.31 4.26 17.32
C TYR A 136 7.06 5.34 16.56
N ILE A 137 8.12 5.86 17.17
CA ILE A 137 8.95 6.92 16.58
C ILE A 137 9.90 6.32 15.54
N LEU A 138 9.97 6.95 14.37
CA LEU A 138 10.76 6.54 13.20
C LEU A 138 11.68 7.68 12.73
N GLY A 139 12.20 7.56 11.50
CA GLY A 139 12.83 8.67 10.77
C GLY A 139 11.84 9.79 10.43
N SER A 140 12.31 10.78 9.67
CA SER A 140 11.54 11.98 9.34
C SER A 140 10.39 11.68 8.39
N HIS A 141 9.17 12.06 8.78
CA HIS A 141 7.94 12.01 7.98
C HIS A 141 7.63 10.61 7.43
N ALA A 142 6.80 9.87 8.16
CA ALA A 142 6.40 8.52 7.75
C ALA A 142 5.44 8.59 6.56
N TYR A 143 5.90 8.14 5.39
CA TYR A 143 5.15 8.24 4.13
C TYR A 143 4.55 6.90 3.69
N GLY A 144 5.06 6.29 2.63
CA GLY A 144 4.64 4.95 2.20
C GLY A 144 5.04 3.88 3.20
N SER A 145 4.27 2.79 3.22
CA SER A 145 4.60 1.61 4.02
C SER A 145 4.21 0.31 3.32
N THR A 146 4.90 -0.77 3.67
CA THR A 146 4.51 -2.14 3.33
C THR A 146 4.63 -3.05 4.55
N VAL A 147 3.83 -4.11 4.57
CA VAL A 147 3.80 -5.12 5.65
C VAL A 147 4.05 -6.48 5.02
N ALA A 148 5.03 -7.20 5.54
CA ALA A 148 5.42 -8.52 5.04
C ALA A 148 6.22 -9.28 6.11
N ASP A 149 6.39 -10.60 5.94
CA ASP A 149 7.32 -11.40 6.75
C ASP A 149 8.70 -11.39 6.06
N LEU A 150 9.61 -10.51 6.50
CA LEU A 150 10.90 -10.26 5.85
C LEU A 150 12.00 -11.20 6.34
N ASN A 151 11.73 -11.96 7.41
CA ASN A 151 12.70 -12.87 8.05
C ASN A 151 12.19 -14.32 8.17
N ASN A 152 11.05 -14.64 7.57
CA ASN A 152 10.40 -15.95 7.55
C ASN A 152 10.01 -16.48 8.94
N ASP A 153 9.74 -15.60 9.91
CA ASP A 153 9.34 -15.99 11.27
C ASP A 153 7.81 -16.04 11.49
N ARG A 154 7.04 -15.75 10.43
CA ARG A 154 5.58 -15.69 10.34
C ARG A 154 4.95 -14.57 11.15
N LYS A 155 5.69 -13.52 11.44
CA LYS A 155 5.15 -12.32 12.08
C LYS A 155 5.19 -11.17 11.09
N PRO A 156 4.19 -10.27 11.12
CA PRO A 156 4.23 -9.12 10.24
C PRO A 156 5.36 -8.16 10.65
N ASP A 157 6.29 -7.94 9.73
CA ASP A 157 7.26 -6.86 9.78
C ASP A 157 6.73 -5.63 9.03
N LEU A 158 7.31 -4.48 9.30
CA LEU A 158 6.90 -3.20 8.73
C LEU A 158 8.08 -2.49 8.09
N VAL A 159 7.89 -1.98 6.88
CA VAL A 159 8.81 -1.04 6.23
C VAL A 159 8.11 0.30 6.02
N VAL A 160 8.80 1.39 6.35
CA VAL A 160 8.28 2.76 6.23
C VAL A 160 9.28 3.64 5.50
N GLY A 161 8.80 4.44 4.54
CA GLY A 161 9.61 5.46 3.88
C GLY A 161 9.73 6.71 4.76
N ASN A 162 10.97 7.19 4.92
CA ASN A 162 11.27 8.43 5.63
C ASN A 162 11.42 9.55 4.59
N PHE A 163 10.32 10.26 4.33
CA PHE A 163 10.15 11.11 3.14
C PHE A 163 11.30 12.10 2.93
N PHE A 164 11.73 12.79 3.98
CA PHE A 164 12.78 13.82 3.86
C PHE A 164 14.20 13.33 4.12
N ASP A 165 14.38 12.07 4.52
CA ASP A 165 15.69 11.54 4.90
C ASP A 165 16.38 10.77 3.76
N GLY A 166 15.66 10.42 2.69
CA GLY A 166 16.19 9.54 1.63
C GLY A 166 16.52 8.15 2.18
N THR A 167 15.71 7.67 3.12
CA THR A 167 15.89 6.36 3.76
C THR A 167 14.55 5.64 3.94
N ILE A 168 14.63 4.34 4.18
CA ILE A 168 13.53 3.54 4.70
C ILE A 168 13.89 3.01 6.09
N SER A 169 12.90 2.85 6.95
CA SER A 169 13.00 2.16 8.24
C SER A 169 12.36 0.78 8.15
N VAL A 170 13.13 -0.26 8.49
CA VAL A 170 12.67 -1.66 8.61
C VAL A 170 12.50 -2.00 10.08
N LEU A 171 11.32 -2.49 10.45
CA LEU A 171 10.94 -2.86 11.80
C LEU A 171 10.47 -4.31 11.83
N LEU A 172 11.26 -5.19 12.43
CA LEU A 172 10.90 -6.61 12.56
C LEU A 172 9.89 -6.80 13.69
N GLY A 173 8.81 -7.51 13.42
CA GLY A 173 7.72 -7.80 14.35
C GLY A 173 8.13 -8.83 15.40
N LYS A 174 7.81 -8.55 16.67
CA LYS A 174 7.98 -9.54 17.75
C LYS A 174 6.78 -10.48 17.88
N GLY A 175 5.64 -10.12 17.26
CA GLY A 175 4.41 -10.89 17.26
C GLY A 175 3.57 -10.71 18.52
N ASP A 176 3.95 -9.76 19.38
CA ASP A 176 3.19 -9.32 20.56
C ASP A 176 2.65 -7.89 20.38
N GLY A 177 2.65 -7.40 19.14
CA GLY A 177 2.28 -6.03 18.79
C GLY A 177 3.42 -5.02 18.94
N SER A 178 4.62 -5.46 19.30
CA SER A 178 5.81 -4.62 19.32
C SER A 178 6.82 -4.99 18.23
N PHE A 179 7.74 -4.06 17.96
CA PHE A 179 8.82 -4.24 17.00
C PHE A 179 10.19 -4.33 17.69
N GLU A 180 11.15 -4.93 17.00
CA GLU A 180 12.57 -4.73 17.25
C GLU A 180 12.97 -3.27 16.97
N ASN A 181 14.21 -2.91 17.34
CA ASN A 181 14.75 -1.61 16.98
C ASN A 181 14.80 -1.47 15.46
N GLN A 182 14.37 -0.31 14.95
CA GLN A 182 14.42 -0.04 13.52
C GLN A 182 15.84 -0.14 12.98
N THR A 183 15.97 -0.70 11.77
CA THR A 183 17.18 -0.62 10.95
C THR A 183 16.88 0.28 9.76
N THR A 184 17.78 1.22 9.46
CA THR A 184 17.58 2.19 8.39
C THR A 184 18.47 1.86 7.20
N TYR A 185 17.90 1.93 6.00
CA TYR A 185 18.62 1.74 4.74
C TYR A 185 18.50 2.99 3.88
N THR A 186 19.61 3.38 3.25
CA THR A 186 19.62 4.48 2.27
C THR A 186 18.91 4.06 1.00
N VAL A 187 18.07 4.96 0.52
CA VAL A 187 17.40 4.91 -0.79
C VAL A 187 17.58 6.27 -1.49
N GLY A 188 16.83 6.55 -2.55
CA GLY A 188 16.80 7.89 -3.15
C GLY A 188 15.93 8.91 -2.39
N ALA A 189 15.98 10.15 -2.85
CA ALA A 189 15.26 11.28 -2.26
C ALA A 189 13.73 11.18 -2.46
N LEU A 190 12.99 11.57 -1.41
CA LEU A 190 11.52 11.53 -1.35
C LEU A 190 10.94 10.14 -1.68
N PRO A 191 11.25 9.10 -0.87
CA PRO A 191 10.68 7.76 -1.06
C PRO A 191 9.17 7.79 -0.82
N LEU A 192 8.40 7.41 -1.84
CA LEU A 192 6.92 7.47 -1.82
C LEU A 192 6.26 6.11 -1.57
N ILE A 193 6.50 5.14 -2.44
CA ILE A 193 5.91 3.80 -2.41
C ILE A 193 6.99 2.77 -2.15
N ILE A 194 6.64 1.77 -1.37
CA ILE A 194 7.47 0.59 -1.08
C ILE A 194 6.63 -0.64 -1.43
N VAL A 195 7.19 -1.52 -2.24
CA VAL A 195 6.62 -2.85 -2.55
C VAL A 195 7.63 -3.90 -2.13
N SER A 196 7.15 -5.04 -1.64
CA SER A 196 7.96 -6.21 -1.33
C SER A 196 7.65 -7.35 -2.29
N ALA A 197 8.68 -7.92 -2.91
CA ALA A 197 8.57 -9.06 -3.82
C ALA A 197 9.90 -9.82 -3.89
N ASP A 198 9.87 -11.11 -4.18
CA ASP A 198 11.07 -11.91 -4.49
C ASP A 198 11.43 -11.69 -5.96
N LEU A 199 12.25 -10.68 -6.25
CA LEU A 199 12.56 -10.29 -7.64
C LEU A 199 13.59 -11.19 -8.29
N ASN A 200 14.38 -11.92 -7.49
CA ASN A 200 15.47 -12.75 -7.96
C ASN A 200 15.26 -14.26 -7.77
N ASP A 201 14.05 -14.65 -7.38
CA ASP A 201 13.63 -16.05 -7.18
C ASP A 201 14.54 -16.79 -6.16
N ASP A 202 15.02 -16.05 -5.15
CA ASP A 202 15.87 -16.59 -4.08
C ASP A 202 15.09 -16.98 -2.82
N SER A 203 13.76 -16.88 -2.88
CA SER A 203 12.79 -17.14 -1.81
C SER A 203 12.89 -16.17 -0.63
N LYS A 204 13.42 -14.96 -0.84
CA LYS A 204 13.44 -13.89 0.14
C LYS A 204 12.82 -12.65 -0.47
N LEU A 205 12.14 -11.88 0.37
CA LEU A 205 11.53 -10.65 -0.09
C LEU A 205 12.57 -9.55 -0.25
N ASP A 206 12.61 -8.97 -1.43
CA ASP A 206 13.31 -7.74 -1.74
C ASP A 206 12.39 -6.54 -1.54
N LEU A 207 12.96 -5.34 -1.44
CA LEU A 207 12.21 -4.09 -1.37
C LEU A 207 12.45 -3.23 -2.60
N ILE A 208 11.36 -2.75 -3.21
CA ILE A 208 11.36 -1.82 -4.33
C ILE A 208 10.78 -0.50 -3.84
N VAL A 209 11.53 0.58 -4.01
CA VAL A 209 11.17 1.91 -3.50
C VAL A 209 11.17 2.92 -4.61
N SER A 210 10.09 3.70 -4.77
CA SER A 210 10.05 4.81 -5.73
C SER A 210 10.60 6.09 -5.10
N ASN A 211 11.60 6.71 -5.73
CA ASN A 211 12.25 7.93 -5.24
C ASN A 211 11.85 9.11 -6.12
N SER A 212 10.89 9.88 -5.63
CA SER A 212 10.10 10.78 -6.48
C SER A 212 10.83 12.06 -6.91
N ASP A 213 11.88 12.47 -6.21
CA ASP A 213 12.68 13.64 -6.57
C ASP A 213 13.87 13.25 -7.47
N ASP A 214 14.45 12.07 -7.22
CA ASP A 214 15.58 11.55 -8.00
C ASP A 214 15.16 10.98 -9.36
N ASN A 215 13.86 10.70 -9.55
CA ASN A 215 13.33 10.04 -10.74
C ASN A 215 13.93 8.64 -10.92
N THR A 216 14.04 7.92 -9.81
CA THR A 216 14.60 6.57 -9.74
C THR A 216 13.69 5.64 -8.96
N ILE A 217 13.94 4.34 -9.10
CA ILE A 217 13.58 3.35 -8.10
C ILE A 217 14.86 2.79 -7.46
N SER A 218 14.76 2.40 -6.18
CA SER A 218 15.79 1.65 -5.46
C SER A 218 15.30 0.22 -5.25
N ILE A 219 16.16 -0.77 -5.50
CA ILE A 219 15.93 -2.19 -5.21
C ILE A 219 16.91 -2.61 -4.13
N LEU A 220 16.41 -3.21 -3.04
CA LEU A 220 17.22 -3.69 -1.92
C LEU A 220 16.96 -5.17 -1.77
N HIS A 221 17.98 -6.00 -2.01
CA HIS A 221 17.81 -7.45 -1.90
C HIS A 221 17.77 -7.92 -0.46
N GLY A 222 16.81 -8.80 -0.17
CA GLY A 222 16.63 -9.39 1.14
C GLY A 222 17.67 -10.46 1.44
N ASN A 223 18.22 -10.45 2.65
CA ASN A 223 19.06 -11.55 3.14
C ASN A 223 18.25 -12.69 3.78
N GLY A 224 16.93 -12.48 3.96
CA GLY A 224 15.98 -13.47 4.48
C GLY A 224 15.98 -13.58 6.01
N ASP A 225 16.74 -12.72 6.68
CA ASP A 225 16.78 -12.52 8.14
C ASP A 225 16.26 -11.14 8.55
N GLY A 226 15.62 -10.41 7.63
CA GLY A 226 15.17 -9.03 7.80
C GLY A 226 16.24 -7.98 7.52
N ALA A 227 17.48 -8.37 7.22
CA ALA A 227 18.50 -7.46 6.71
C ALA A 227 18.46 -7.34 5.19
N PHE A 228 18.90 -6.19 4.67
CA PHE A 228 18.92 -5.90 3.23
C PHE A 228 20.33 -5.55 2.77
N GLN A 229 20.59 -5.81 1.49
CA GLN A 229 21.81 -5.35 0.82
C GLN A 229 21.72 -3.84 0.51
N ASN A 230 22.82 -3.27 0.01
CA ASN A 230 22.82 -1.90 -0.47
C ASN A 230 21.88 -1.76 -1.67
N GLU A 231 21.30 -0.57 -1.83
CA GLU A 231 20.41 -0.29 -2.95
C GLU A 231 21.10 -0.46 -4.31
N ILE A 232 20.32 -0.95 -5.27
CA ILE A 232 20.57 -0.88 -6.69
C ILE A 232 19.58 0.12 -7.27
N THR A 233 20.08 1.16 -7.92
CA THR A 233 19.24 2.26 -8.42
C THR A 233 19.00 2.13 -9.91
N HIS A 234 17.74 2.29 -10.33
CA HIS A 234 17.35 2.36 -11.74
C HIS A 234 16.65 3.68 -12.03
N THR A 235 17.05 4.33 -13.12
CA THR A 235 16.36 5.55 -13.59
C THR A 235 15.04 5.19 -14.24
N VAL A 236 14.01 5.98 -13.97
CA VAL A 236 12.67 5.88 -14.58
C VAL A 236 12.23 7.28 -15.04
N GLY A 237 10.95 7.47 -15.36
CA GLY A 237 10.43 8.79 -15.72
C GLY A 237 10.27 9.72 -14.52
N SER A 238 9.79 10.93 -14.76
CA SER A 238 9.72 11.98 -13.74
C SER A 238 8.63 11.74 -12.70
N HIS A 239 9.02 11.92 -11.43
CA HIS A 239 8.16 11.75 -10.25
C HIS A 239 7.51 10.36 -10.20
N PRO A 240 8.31 9.29 -10.07
CA PRO A 240 7.79 7.95 -9.91
C PRO A 240 6.94 7.87 -8.65
N TYR A 241 5.76 7.29 -8.77
CA TYR A 241 4.77 7.19 -7.70
C TYR A 241 4.43 5.73 -7.42
N GLY A 242 3.41 5.17 -8.07
CA GLY A 242 3.04 3.75 -7.94
C GLY A 242 4.01 2.79 -8.64
N ILE A 243 4.12 1.59 -8.08
CA ILE A 243 4.89 0.46 -8.61
C ILE A 243 3.96 -0.77 -8.62
N ALA A 244 3.90 -1.47 -9.75
CA ALA A 244 3.28 -2.79 -9.85
C ALA A 244 4.35 -3.84 -10.20
N VAL A 245 4.17 -5.04 -9.68
CA VAL A 245 5.09 -6.17 -9.85
C VAL A 245 4.29 -7.36 -10.38
N ALA A 246 4.69 -7.89 -11.52
CA ALA A 246 4.12 -9.10 -12.13
C ALA A 246 5.03 -9.58 -13.26
N ASP A 247 4.83 -10.81 -13.73
CA ASP A 247 5.46 -11.31 -14.96
C ASP A 247 4.72 -10.76 -16.19
N PHE A 248 5.19 -9.63 -16.75
CA PHE A 248 4.51 -8.95 -17.86
C PHE A 248 4.84 -9.54 -19.23
N ASN A 249 5.94 -10.29 -19.34
CA ASN A 249 6.37 -10.92 -20.59
C ASN A 249 6.14 -12.46 -20.63
N ASN A 250 5.66 -13.04 -19.53
CA ASN A 250 5.40 -14.45 -19.31
C ASN A 250 6.64 -15.35 -19.42
N ASP A 251 7.78 -14.87 -18.90
CA ASP A 251 9.06 -15.61 -18.85
C ASP A 251 9.32 -16.32 -17.51
N GLY A 252 8.42 -16.15 -16.54
CA GLY A 252 8.49 -16.74 -15.21
C GLY A 252 9.17 -15.86 -14.16
N LYS A 253 9.60 -14.64 -14.50
CA LYS A 253 10.23 -13.69 -13.57
C LYS A 253 9.32 -12.50 -13.29
N LEU A 254 9.51 -11.91 -12.12
CA LEU A 254 8.80 -10.69 -11.78
C LEU A 254 9.46 -9.48 -12.46
N ASP A 255 8.66 -8.77 -13.24
CA ASP A 255 8.97 -7.49 -13.86
C ASP A 255 8.40 -6.33 -13.02
N LEU A 256 8.81 -5.10 -13.36
CA LEU A 256 8.33 -3.87 -12.69
C LEU A 256 7.59 -2.95 -13.66
N ALA A 257 6.51 -2.34 -13.21
CA ALA A 257 5.84 -1.24 -13.91
C ALA A 257 5.71 -0.04 -12.97
N VAL A 258 6.25 1.11 -13.37
CA VAL A 258 6.35 2.32 -12.54
C VAL A 258 5.58 3.46 -13.20
N VAL A 259 4.63 4.08 -12.49
CA VAL A 259 3.96 5.29 -12.99
C VAL A 259 4.80 6.52 -12.71
N ASN A 260 4.99 7.35 -13.74
CA ASN A 260 5.75 8.59 -13.68
C ASN A 260 4.77 9.77 -13.77
N ALA A 261 4.36 10.29 -12.62
CA ALA A 261 3.21 11.17 -12.53
C ALA A 261 3.39 12.49 -13.28
N ARG A 262 4.62 13.02 -13.34
CA ARG A 262 4.91 14.28 -14.05
C ARG A 262 5.10 14.09 -15.55
N ASP A 263 5.52 12.91 -15.98
CA ASP A 263 5.71 12.58 -17.38
C ASP A 263 4.43 12.05 -18.05
N ASN A 264 3.40 11.70 -17.29
CA ASN A 264 2.18 11.09 -17.79
C ASN A 264 2.45 9.72 -18.46
N THR A 265 3.42 8.98 -17.93
CA THR A 265 3.88 7.70 -18.49
C THR A 265 3.93 6.57 -17.48
N ILE A 266 4.03 5.35 -17.98
CA ILE A 266 4.41 4.14 -17.24
C ILE A 266 5.75 3.67 -17.82
N THR A 267 6.74 3.42 -16.98
CA THR A 267 7.96 2.71 -17.36
C THR A 267 7.81 1.24 -16.96
N VAL A 268 7.82 0.33 -17.93
CA VAL A 268 7.86 -1.12 -17.70
C VAL A 268 9.30 -1.58 -17.86
N MET A 269 9.83 -2.25 -16.83
CA MET A 269 11.18 -2.76 -16.75
C MET A 269 11.10 -4.29 -16.72
N LEU A 270 11.55 -4.93 -17.81
CA LEU A 270 11.58 -6.39 -17.89
C LEU A 270 12.84 -6.93 -17.20
N ASN A 271 12.66 -7.92 -16.34
CA ASN A 271 13.71 -8.50 -15.54
C ASN A 271 14.39 -9.67 -16.27
N ASP A 272 15.72 -9.62 -16.43
CA ASP A 272 16.49 -10.68 -17.09
C ASP A 272 17.08 -11.70 -16.08
N GLU A 273 17.82 -12.73 -16.55
CA GLU A 273 18.36 -13.81 -15.68
C GLU A 273 19.38 -13.34 -14.64
N ASP A 274 19.91 -12.12 -14.77
CA ASP A 274 20.93 -11.53 -13.91
C ASP A 274 20.47 -10.23 -13.23
N GLU A 275 19.14 -10.01 -13.14
CA GLU A 275 18.51 -8.82 -12.54
C GLU A 275 18.91 -7.51 -13.23
N THR A 276 19.51 -7.60 -14.41
CA THR A 276 19.74 -6.43 -15.23
C THR A 276 18.43 -6.11 -15.95
N PHE A 277 17.75 -5.06 -15.54
CA PHE A 277 16.60 -4.55 -16.28
C PHE A 277 17.07 -3.94 -17.62
N GLN A 278 17.38 -4.78 -18.61
CA GLN A 278 18.04 -4.39 -19.86
C GLN A 278 17.11 -3.58 -20.78
N ASN A 279 15.80 -3.77 -20.66
CA ASN A 279 14.83 -3.15 -21.55
C ASN A 279 13.75 -2.41 -20.76
N GLN A 280 13.75 -1.09 -20.87
CA GLN A 280 12.69 -0.23 -20.37
C GLN A 280 11.77 0.17 -21.52
N ILE A 281 10.48 -0.10 -21.38
CA ILE A 281 9.46 0.31 -22.34
C ILE A 281 8.57 1.36 -21.68
N THR A 282 8.38 2.49 -22.34
CA THR A 282 7.54 3.58 -21.84
C THR A 282 6.20 3.62 -22.56
N TYR A 283 5.11 3.65 -21.79
CA TYR A 283 3.74 3.80 -22.28
C TYR A 283 3.13 5.11 -21.78
N MET A 284 2.16 5.67 -22.50
CA MET A 284 1.39 6.83 -22.03
C MET A 284 0.31 6.37 -21.05
N ALA A 285 0.18 7.07 -19.92
CA ALA A 285 -0.71 6.68 -18.80
C ALA A 285 -1.94 7.58 -18.65
N GLY A 286 -2.01 8.69 -19.39
CA GLY A 286 -2.95 9.77 -19.11
C GLY A 286 -2.37 10.79 -18.12
N SER A 287 -3.15 11.81 -17.76
CA SER A 287 -2.66 12.94 -16.96
C SER A 287 -2.50 12.58 -15.49
N GLY A 288 -1.31 12.77 -14.92
CA GLY A 288 -1.04 12.65 -13.48
C GLY A 288 -1.26 11.26 -12.90
N PRO A 289 -0.77 10.16 -13.54
CA PRO A 289 -0.97 8.81 -13.02
C PRO A 289 -0.32 8.68 -11.64
N SER A 290 -1.05 8.11 -10.70
CA SER A 290 -0.64 8.05 -9.29
C SER A 290 -0.60 6.64 -8.74
N ASN A 291 -1.49 5.77 -9.22
CA ASN A 291 -1.57 4.38 -8.78
C ASN A 291 -1.51 3.42 -9.96
N ILE A 292 -0.99 2.23 -9.71
CA ILE A 292 -0.89 1.16 -10.71
C ILE A 292 -1.06 -0.19 -10.04
N VAL A 293 -1.86 -1.06 -10.66
CA VAL A 293 -2.08 -2.44 -10.19
C VAL A 293 -1.97 -3.37 -11.39
N ALA A 294 -1.34 -4.53 -11.17
CA ALA A 294 -1.30 -5.64 -12.12
C ALA A 294 -2.40 -6.65 -11.76
N ALA A 295 -3.27 -6.99 -12.72
CA ALA A 295 -4.33 -7.99 -12.55
C ALA A 295 -4.78 -8.53 -13.91
N ASP A 296 -5.18 -9.80 -13.99
CA ASP A 296 -5.82 -10.35 -15.20
C ASP A 296 -7.30 -9.93 -15.25
N ILE A 297 -7.62 -8.93 -16.07
CA ILE A 297 -8.96 -8.31 -16.09
C ILE A 297 -9.81 -8.86 -17.23
N ASP A 298 -9.19 -9.38 -18.29
CA ASP A 298 -9.89 -10.00 -19.40
C ASP A 298 -9.94 -11.54 -19.37
N ASN A 299 -9.31 -12.16 -18.36
CA ASN A 299 -9.19 -13.60 -18.12
C ASN A 299 -8.39 -14.33 -19.21
N ASP A 300 -7.34 -13.69 -19.75
CA ASP A 300 -6.43 -14.32 -20.72
C ASP A 300 -5.20 -15.00 -20.07
N ALA A 301 -5.14 -15.00 -18.73
CA ALA A 301 -4.04 -15.49 -17.90
C ALA A 301 -2.74 -14.66 -18.00
N LYS A 302 -2.82 -13.41 -18.45
CA LYS A 302 -1.72 -12.45 -18.39
C LYS A 302 -2.10 -11.24 -17.53
N PRO A 303 -1.14 -10.63 -16.83
CA PRO A 303 -1.41 -9.43 -16.07
C PRO A 303 -1.65 -8.22 -16.98
N ASP A 304 -2.82 -7.59 -16.83
CA ASP A 304 -3.10 -6.23 -17.32
C ASP A 304 -2.63 -5.20 -16.30
N LEU A 305 -2.33 -3.99 -16.78
CA LEU A 305 -2.05 -2.82 -15.94
C LEU A 305 -3.27 -1.90 -15.87
N VAL A 306 -3.74 -1.62 -14.65
CA VAL A 306 -4.74 -0.58 -14.37
C VAL A 306 -4.04 0.60 -13.74
N VAL A 307 -4.26 1.79 -14.30
CA VAL A 307 -3.68 3.05 -13.82
C VAL A 307 -4.79 4.06 -13.55
N VAL A 308 -4.64 4.81 -12.45
CA VAL A 308 -5.54 5.90 -12.03
C VAL A 308 -4.77 7.15 -11.65
#